data_AF-A0A7W9EM09-F1
#
_entry.id   AF-A0A7W9EM09-F1
#
_cell.length_a   1.000
_cell.length_b   1.000
_cell.length_c   1.000
_cell.angle_alpha   90.00
_cell.angle_beta   90.00
_cell.angle_gamma   90.00
#
_symmetry.space_group_name_H-M   'P 1'
#
loop_
_entity.id
_entity.type
_entity.pdbx_description
1 polymer ?
#
loop_
_entity_poly.entity_id
_entity_poly.type
_entity_poly.pdbx_seq_one_letter_code
_entity_poly.pdbx_strand_id
1 'polypeptide(L)'
;MACDEGQEEHLSGLADRLDQYVTHLKSSFGEIGDLRLTVMAGIMVMDELAEMQKRIKGLENEAETLRRSRDEALGRADSNDAALTGMLSDVAARIEQVAARIAPRNG
;
A
#
# COMPACT_ATOMS: atom_id res chain seq x y z
N MET A 1 24.89 19.15 -20.19
CA MET A 1 24.43 18.11 -19.26
C MET A 1 25.42 16.96 -19.40
N ALA A 2 26.09 16.56 -18.32
CA ALA A 2 27.00 15.42 -18.36
C ALA A 2 26.14 14.17 -18.09
N CYS A 3 26.03 13.28 -19.08
CA CYS A 3 25.34 12.00 -18.93
C CYS A 3 26.38 10.95 -18.54
N ASP A 4 26.10 10.18 -17.49
CA ASP A 4 26.86 8.96 -17.24
C ASP A 4 26.49 7.88 -18.27
N GLU A 5 27.44 6.98 -18.56
CA GLU A 5 27.23 5.87 -19.50
C GLU A 5 25.97 5.06 -19.12
N GLY A 6 25.05 4.90 -20.06
CA GLY A 6 23.78 4.19 -19.87
C GLY A 6 22.58 5.03 -19.41
N GLN A 7 22.74 6.32 -19.09
CA GLN A 7 21.60 7.19 -18.74
C GLN A 7 20.95 7.93 -19.93
N GLU A 8 21.52 7.81 -21.13
CA GLU A 8 21.09 8.59 -22.30
C GLU A 8 19.61 8.40 -22.65
N GLU A 9 19.12 7.15 -22.65
CA GLU A 9 17.71 6.86 -22.98
C GLU A 9 16.77 7.46 -21.92
N HIS A 10 17.13 7.36 -20.65
CA HIS A 10 16.34 7.94 -19.56
C HIS A 10 16.27 9.46 -19.66
N LEU A 11 17.42 10.11 -19.88
CA LEU A 11 17.50 11.56 -20.03
C LEU A 11 16.78 12.05 -21.28
N SER A 12 16.84 11.31 -22.39
CA SER A 12 16.04 11.59 -23.58
C SER A 12 14.55 11.53 -23.29
N GLY A 13 14.09 10.48 -22.59
CA GLY A 13 12.68 10.36 -22.21
C GLY A 13 12.20 11.49 -21.27
N LEU A 14 13.07 11.97 -20.37
CA LEU A 14 12.77 13.14 -19.54
C LEU A 14 12.70 14.43 -20.36
N ALA A 15 13.62 14.61 -21.31
CA ALA A 15 13.61 15.75 -22.22
C ALA A 15 12.34 15.78 -23.09
N ASP A 16 11.95 14.64 -23.66
CA ASP A 16 10.74 14.51 -24.49
C ASP A 16 9.47 14.87 -23.71
N ARG A 17 9.39 14.47 -22.43
CA ARG A 17 8.27 14.86 -21.57
C ARG A 17 8.27 16.36 -21.30
N LEU A 18 9.41 16.94 -20.94
CA LEU A 18 9.51 18.38 -20.71
C LEU A 18 9.14 19.18 -21.97
N ASP A 19 9.57 18.71 -23.15
CA ASP A 19 9.23 19.31 -24.43
C ASP A 19 7.72 19.29 -24.71
N GLN A 20 7.01 18.23 -24.32
CA GLN A 20 5.55 18.18 -24.41
C GLN A 20 4.87 19.26 -23.55
N TYR A 21 5.34 19.49 -22.32
CA TYR A 21 4.81 20.59 -21.48
C TYR A 21 5.09 21.95 -22.11
N VAL A 22 6.31 22.18 -22.61
CA VAL A 22 6.70 23.45 -23.24
C VAL A 22 5.89 23.68 -24.52
N THR A 23 5.74 22.67 -25.38
CA THR A 23 4.95 22.74 -26.61
C THR A 23 3.47 22.97 -26.33
N HIS A 24 2.91 22.31 -25.30
CA HIS A 24 1.54 22.54 -24.86
C HIS A 24 1.33 23.99 -24.39
N LEU A 25 2.24 24.52 -23.58
CA LEU A 25 2.19 25.92 -23.13
C LEU A 25 2.35 26.90 -24.30
N LYS A 26 3.24 26.61 -25.24
CA LYS A 26 3.41 27.40 -26.46
C LYS A 26 2.13 27.47 -27.28
N SER A 27 1.40 26.36 -27.40
CA SER A 27 0.11 26.31 -28.11
C SER A 27 -0.99 27.10 -27.39
N SER A 28 -0.95 27.16 -26.06
CA SER A 28 -2.01 27.78 -25.24
C SER A 28 -1.79 29.28 -25.03
N PHE A 29 -0.55 29.72 -24.88
CA PHE A 29 -0.21 31.10 -24.51
C PHE A 29 0.50 31.87 -25.63
N GLY A 30 0.79 31.23 -26.77
CA GLY A 30 1.52 31.81 -27.89
C GLY A 30 3.00 32.02 -27.60
N GLU A 31 3.68 32.80 -28.44
CA GLU A 31 5.12 33.08 -28.29
C GLU A 31 5.37 34.24 -27.30
N ILE A 32 5.13 33.97 -26.01
CA ILE A 32 5.44 34.88 -24.88
C ILE A 32 6.92 34.85 -24.45
N GLY A 33 7.74 34.00 -25.10
CA GLY A 33 9.17 33.87 -24.92
C GLY A 33 9.59 32.56 -24.23
N ASP A 34 10.62 31.91 -24.79
CA ASP A 34 11.06 30.56 -24.39
C ASP A 34 11.44 30.42 -22.92
N LEU A 35 12.07 31.46 -22.34
CA LEU A 35 12.41 31.46 -20.91
C LEU A 35 11.16 31.38 -20.02
N ARG A 36 10.11 32.13 -20.36
CA ARG A 36 8.86 32.14 -19.58
C ARG A 36 8.14 30.81 -19.71
N LEU A 37 8.08 30.26 -20.92
CA LEU A 37 7.50 28.94 -21.18
C LEU A 37 8.23 27.83 -20.40
N THR A 38 9.56 27.87 -20.38
CA THR A 38 10.38 26.89 -19.66
C THR A 38 10.17 26.97 -18.14
N VAL A 39 10.10 28.19 -17.59
CA VAL A 39 9.81 28.40 -16.15
C VAL A 39 8.41 27.90 -15.80
N MET A 40 7.41 28.21 -16.63
CA MET A 40 6.03 27.73 -16.43
C MET A 40 5.96 26.20 -16.49
N ALA A 41 6.61 25.56 -17.48
CA ALA A 41 6.68 24.11 -17.58
C ALA A 41 7.34 23.49 -16.33
N GLY A 42 8.45 24.08 -15.87
CA GLY A 42 9.12 23.64 -14.64
C GLY A 42 8.22 23.72 -13.42
N ILE A 43 7.48 24.82 -13.23
CA ILE A 43 6.53 24.96 -12.11
C ILE A 43 5.41 23.91 -12.21
N MET A 44 4.86 23.67 -13.41
CA MET A 44 3.82 22.66 -13.60
C MET A 44 4.30 21.25 -13.26
N VAL A 45 5.50 20.88 -13.70
CA VAL A 45 6.09 19.57 -13.36
C VAL A 45 6.31 19.44 -11.85
N MET A 46 6.73 20.52 -11.17
CA MET A 46 6.89 20.52 -9.72
C MET A 46 5.57 20.38 -8.97
N ASP A 47 4.50 21.02 -9.48
CA ASP A 47 3.16 20.89 -8.91
C ASP A 47 2.62 19.46 -9.05
N GLU A 48 2.77 18.86 -10.24
CA GLU A 48 2.36 17.47 -10.48
C GLU A 48 3.15 16.49 -9.61
N LEU A 49 4.46 16.70 -9.45
CA LEU A 49 5.29 15.90 -8.55
C LEU A 49 4.83 16.00 -7.10
N ALA A 50 4.50 17.21 -6.63
CA ALA A 50 4.01 17.43 -5.26
C ALA A 50 2.68 16.72 -5.01
N GLU A 51 1.75 16.76 -5.98
CA GLU A 51 0.46 16.06 -5.86
C GLU A 51 0.65 14.53 -5.90
N MET A 52 1.56 14.02 -6.75
CA MET A 52 1.90 12.59 -6.75
C MET A 52 2.51 12.14 -5.42
N GLN A 53 3.42 12.92 -4.83
CA GLN A 53 4.01 12.63 -3.52
C GLN A 53 2.94 12.58 -2.42
N LYS A 54 1.98 13.51 -2.44
CA LYS A 54 0.85 13.51 -1.50
C LYS A 54 -0.03 12.28 -1.66
N ARG A 55 -0.31 11.86 -2.91
CA ARG A 55 -1.08 10.64 -3.19
C ARG A 55 -0.36 9.38 -2.73
N ILE A 56 0.94 9.27 -2.96
CA ILE A 56 1.78 8.16 -2.48
C ILE A 56 1.68 8.07 -0.95
N LYS A 57 1.86 9.19 -0.25
CA LYS A 57 1.72 9.23 1.22
C LYS A 57 0.34 8.79 1.69
N GLY A 58 -0.72 9.14 0.97
CA GLY A 58 -2.07 8.66 1.24
C GLY A 58 -2.18 7.14 1.12
N LEU A 59 -1.69 6.58 0.03
CA LEU A 59 -1.69 5.13 -0.21
C LEU A 59 -0.84 4.36 0.82
N GLU A 60 0.28 4.92 1.26
CA GLU A 60 1.12 4.33 2.31
C GLU A 60 0.36 4.24 3.64
N ASN A 61 -0.38 5.29 4.03
CA ASN A 61 -1.19 5.30 5.25
C ASN A 61 -2.36 4.29 5.17
N GLU A 62 -3.00 4.17 4.01
CA GLU A 62 -4.06 3.18 3.79
C GLU A 62 -3.50 1.76 3.89
N ALA A 63 -2.35 1.50 3.27
CA ALA A 63 -1.67 0.20 3.36
C ALA A 63 -1.29 -0.15 4.80
N GLU A 64 -0.81 0.82 5.59
CA GLU A 64 -0.53 0.61 7.01
C GLU A 64 -1.81 0.28 7.80
N THR A 65 -2.90 1.00 7.54
CA THR A 65 -4.20 0.76 8.19
C THR A 65 -4.73 -0.64 7.88
N LEU A 66 -4.65 -1.06 6.62
CA LEU A 66 -5.04 -2.41 6.19
C LEU A 66 -4.19 -3.49 6.85
N ARG A 67 -2.87 -3.27 6.96
CA ARG A 67 -1.96 -4.20 7.67
C ARG A 67 -2.35 -4.34 9.14
N ARG A 68 -2.59 -3.23 9.84
CA ARG A 68 -3.03 -3.25 11.25
C ARG A 68 -4.35 -3.98 11.42
N SER A 69 -5.35 -3.68 10.59
CA SER A 69 -6.64 -4.37 10.62
C SER A 69 -6.52 -5.87 10.38
N ARG A 70 -5.65 -6.28 9.44
CA ARG A 70 -5.34 -7.69 9.17
C ARG A 70 -4.71 -8.34 10.40
N ASP A 71 -3.71 -7.72 11.01
CA ASP A 71 -3.02 -8.25 12.18
C ASP A 71 -3.98 -8.39 13.38
N GLU A 72 -4.86 -7.42 13.60
CA GLU A 72 -5.92 -7.50 14.61
C GLU A 72 -6.91 -8.65 14.34
N ALA A 73 -7.31 -8.83 13.09
CA ALA A 73 -8.22 -9.91 12.71
C ALA A 73 -7.59 -11.29 12.93
N LEU A 74 -6.31 -11.46 12.56
CA LEU A 74 -5.56 -12.69 12.84
C LEU A 74 -5.43 -12.93 14.35
N GLY A 75 -5.07 -11.92 15.13
CA GLY A 75 -4.97 -12.06 16.59
C GLY A 75 -6.30 -12.45 17.26
N ARG A 76 -7.44 -11.94 16.74
CA ARG A 76 -8.77 -12.36 17.20
C ARG A 76 -9.08 -13.81 16.81
N ALA A 77 -8.72 -14.23 15.60
CA ALA A 77 -8.90 -15.61 15.16
C ALA A 77 -8.11 -16.58 16.05
N ASP A 78 -6.82 -16.31 16.29
CA ASP A 78 -5.97 -17.13 17.14
C ASP A 78 -6.51 -17.26 18.58
N SER A 79 -6.98 -16.15 19.15
CA SER A 79 -7.59 -16.14 20.50
C SER A 79 -8.87 -16.97 20.55
N ASN A 80 -9.72 -16.84 19.53
CA ASN A 80 -10.96 -17.63 19.43
C ASN A 80 -10.66 -19.12 19.27
N ASP A 81 -9.70 -19.48 18.43
CA ASP A 81 -9.29 -20.88 18.21
C ASP A 81 -8.73 -21.51 19.50
N ALA A 82 -7.93 -20.77 20.25
CA ALA A 82 -7.43 -21.21 21.56
C ALA A 82 -8.58 -21.43 22.56
N ALA A 83 -9.53 -20.48 22.64
CA ALA A 83 -10.69 -20.59 23.52
C ALA A 83 -11.59 -21.79 23.15
N LEU A 84 -11.87 -21.99 21.86
CA LEU A 84 -12.64 -23.12 21.35
C LEU A 84 -11.96 -24.46 21.66
N THR A 85 -10.65 -24.55 21.47
CA THR A 85 -9.88 -25.76 21.79
C THR A 85 -9.95 -26.10 23.27
N GLY A 86 -9.85 -25.10 24.16
CA GLY A 86 -10.03 -25.27 25.60
C GLY A 86 -11.42 -25.77 25.96
N MET A 87 -12.46 -25.14 25.41
CA MET A 87 -13.85 -25.56 25.64
C MET A 87 -14.13 -26.98 25.16
N LEU A 88 -13.61 -27.36 23.99
CA LEU A 88 -13.75 -28.72 23.46
C LEU A 88 -13.06 -29.75 24.36
N SER A 89 -11.89 -29.42 24.89
CA SER A 89 -11.15 -30.27 25.83
C SER A 89 -11.93 -30.47 27.15
N ASP A 90 -12.51 -29.39 27.69
CA ASP A 90 -13.34 -29.45 28.90
C ASP A 90 -14.61 -30.29 28.68
N VAL A 91 -15.25 -30.15 27.53
CA VAL A 91 -16.43 -30.94 27.15
C VAL A 91 -16.06 -32.42 27.02
N ALA A 92 -14.95 -32.75 26.35
CA ALA A 92 -14.46 -34.12 26.22
C ALA A 92 -14.20 -34.75 27.61
N ALA A 93 -13.50 -34.04 28.50
CA ALA A 93 -13.23 -34.50 29.86
C ALA A 93 -14.52 -34.75 30.67
N ARG A 94 -15.54 -33.90 30.52
CA ARG A 94 -16.86 -34.12 31.14
C ARG A 94 -17.58 -35.34 30.59
N ILE A 95 -17.52 -35.56 29.27
CA ILE A 95 -18.11 -36.75 28.64
C ILE A 95 -17.43 -38.02 29.18
N GLU A 96 -16.10 -38.04 29.25
CA GLU A 96 -15.34 -39.17 29.81
C GLU A 96 -15.70 -39.43 31.27
N GLN A 97 -15.84 -38.37 32.09
CA GLN A 97 -16.25 -38.51 33.48
C GLN A 97 -17.67 -39.08 33.63
N VAL A 98 -18.62 -38.64 32.80
CA VAL A 98 -19.98 -39.17 32.78
C VAL A 98 -19.97 -40.64 32.34
N ALA A 99 -19.23 -40.96 31.28
CA ALA A 99 -19.07 -42.32 30.77
C ALA A 99 -18.50 -43.26 31.84
N ALA A 100 -17.47 -42.82 32.59
CA ALA A 100 -16.87 -43.59 33.67
C ALA A 100 -17.85 -43.86 34.84
N ARG A 101 -18.79 -42.94 35.12
CA ARG A 101 -19.80 -43.12 36.17
C ARG A 101 -20.88 -44.15 35.80
N ILE A 102 -21.20 -44.28 34.52
CA ILE A 102 -22.25 -45.20 34.03
C ILE A 102 -21.70 -46.55 33.54
N ALA A 103 -20.38 -46.67 33.38
CA ALA A 103 -19.74 -47.93 33.00
C ALA A 103 -20.03 -49.01 34.07
N PRO A 104 -20.49 -50.20 33.67
CA PRO A 104 -20.78 -51.28 34.61
C PRO A 104 -19.49 -51.70 35.33
N ARG A 105 -19.56 -51.81 36.66
CA ARG A 105 -18.47 -52.38 37.47
C ARG A 105 -18.45 -53.88 37.19
N ASN A 106 -17.69 -54.30 36.19
CA ASN A 106 -17.38 -55.72 36.03
C ASN A 106 -16.52 -56.13 37.24
N GLY A 107 -17.04 -57.10 38.00
CA GLY A 107 -16.43 -57.63 39.22
C GLY A 107 -15.14 -58.40 38.96
#